data_AF-A0A4V1ZWD3-F1
#
_entry.id   AF-A0A4V1ZWD3-F1
#
_cell.length_a   1.000
_cell.length_b   1.000
_cell.length_c   1.000
_cell.angle_alpha   90.00
_cell.angle_beta   90.00
_cell.angle_gamma   90.00
#
_symmetry.space_group_name_H-M   'P 1'
#
loop_
_entity.id
_entity.type
_entity.pdbx_description
1 polymer ?
#
loop_
_entity_poly.entity_id
_entity_poly.type
_entity_poly.pdbx_seq_one_letter_code
_entity_poly.pdbx_strand_id
1 'polypeptide(L)'
;MNGRALVARNLRRLRTARGVSQERLAADAGVDRAYLSELEREQGNVTVDLLDRLAAVLGVAVGEFLEPADADRVAPLPAGRKRRGS
;
A
#
# COMPACT_ATOMS: atom_id res chain seq x y z
N MET A 1 -8.90 12.72 -0.40
CA MET A 1 -8.02 11.63 0.06
C MET A 1 -6.66 11.85 -0.60
N ASN A 2 -5.57 11.99 0.16
CA ASN A 2 -4.23 12.22 -0.40
C ASN A 2 -3.55 10.87 -0.66
N GLY A 3 -3.37 10.51 -1.94
CA GLY A 3 -2.79 9.22 -2.33
C GLY A 3 -1.34 9.04 -1.88
N ARG A 4 -0.55 10.12 -1.83
CA ARG A 4 0.84 10.05 -1.35
C ARG A 4 0.90 9.69 0.14
N ALA A 5 0.09 10.36 0.95
CA ALA A 5 -0.01 10.08 2.38
C ALA A 5 -0.48 8.64 2.65
N LEU A 6 -1.40 8.15 1.82
CA LEU A 6 -1.94 6.79 1.90
C LEU A 6 -0.84 5.75 1.65
N VAL A 7 -0.09 5.92 0.56
CA VAL A 7 1.03 5.04 0.20
C VAL A 7 2.13 5.10 1.27
N ALA A 8 2.54 6.28 1.72
CA ALA A 8 3.59 6.44 2.73
C ALA A 8 3.26 5.69 4.03
N ARG A 9 2.02 5.88 4.52
CA ARG A 9 1.52 5.21 5.71
C ARG A 9 1.48 3.69 5.53
N ASN A 10 0.92 3.22 4.41
CA ASN A 10 0.77 1.78 4.17
C ASN A 10 2.13 1.11 3.91
N LEU A 11 3.07 1.77 3.22
CA LEU A 11 4.44 1.30 3.06
C LEU A 11 5.11 1.06 4.41
N ARG A 12 5.06 2.04 5.32
CA ARG A 12 5.59 1.91 6.67
C ARG A 12 4.91 0.77 7.43
N ARG A 13 3.57 0.70 7.41
CA ARG A 13 2.76 -0.35 8.06
C ARG A 13 3.19 -1.75 7.60
N LEU A 14 3.19 -1.97 6.28
CA LEU A 14 3.48 -3.27 5.66
C LEU A 14 4.93 -3.69 5.90
N ARG A 15 5.87 -2.74 5.85
CA ARG A 15 7.28 -2.98 6.16
C ARG A 15 7.47 -3.39 7.62
N THR A 16 6.89 -2.65 8.57
CA THR A 16 7.04 -2.96 10.00
C THR A 16 6.35 -4.26 10.39
N ALA A 17 5.18 -4.56 9.80
CA ALA A 17 4.47 -5.83 10.04
C ALA A 17 5.29 -7.06 9.63
N ARG A 18 6.23 -6.89 8.69
CA ARG A 18 7.12 -7.93 8.18
C ARG A 18 8.51 -7.93 8.82
N GLY A 19 8.77 -7.02 9.77
CA GLY A 19 10.07 -6.92 10.43
C GLY A 19 11.23 -6.54 9.49
N VAL A 20 10.93 -5.87 8.36
CA VAL A 20 11.95 -5.49 7.37
C VAL A 20 12.49 -4.09 7.69
N SER A 21 13.82 -3.91 7.70
CA SER A 21 14.44 -2.58 7.86
C SER A 21 14.29 -1.75 6.59
N GLN A 22 14.37 -0.42 6.70
CA GLN A 22 14.39 0.44 5.50
C GLN A 22 15.58 0.11 4.60
N GLU A 23 16.75 -0.14 5.18
CA GLU A 23 17.96 -0.49 4.43
C GLU A 23 17.78 -1.77 3.62
N ARG A 24 17.23 -2.82 4.24
CA ARG A 24 16.94 -4.08 3.55
C ARG A 24 15.91 -3.92 2.45
N LEU A 25 14.78 -3.26 2.74
CA LEU A 25 13.73 -3.05 1.73
C LEU A 25 14.25 -2.22 0.55
N ALA A 26 15.05 -1.19 0.81
CA ALA A 26 15.63 -0.36 -0.23
C ALA A 26 16.59 -1.15 -1.13
N ALA A 27 17.49 -1.94 -0.52
CA ALA A 27 18.41 -2.82 -1.25
C ALA A 27 17.66 -3.83 -2.12
N ASP A 28 16.69 -4.54 -1.55
CA ASP A 28 15.92 -5.58 -2.24
C ASP A 28 15.00 -4.99 -3.35
N ALA A 29 14.50 -3.76 -3.16
CA ALA A 29 13.68 -3.07 -4.17
C ALA A 29 14.50 -2.30 -5.22
N GLY A 30 15.83 -2.23 -5.07
CA GLY A 30 16.73 -1.54 -5.98
C GLY A 30 16.55 -0.02 -5.95
N VAL A 31 16.43 0.57 -4.77
CA VAL A 31 16.37 2.02 -4.54
C VAL A 31 17.29 2.46 -3.42
N ASP A 32 17.57 3.76 -3.35
CA ASP A 32 18.35 4.33 -2.26
C ASP A 32 17.54 4.32 -0.93
N ARG A 33 18.22 4.07 0.19
CA ARG A 33 17.61 4.03 1.53
C ARG A 33 17.04 5.40 1.93
N ALA A 34 17.70 6.50 1.58
CA ALA A 34 17.20 7.85 1.85
C ALA A 34 15.93 8.11 1.05
N TYR A 35 15.87 7.67 -0.21
CA TYR A 35 14.65 7.77 -1.01
C TYR A 35 13.51 6.93 -0.43
N LEU A 36 13.76 5.70 0.05
CA LEU A 36 12.75 4.93 0.78
C LEU A 36 12.26 5.67 2.04
N SER A 37 13.17 6.32 2.77
CA SER A 37 12.83 7.15 3.93
C SER A 37 11.98 8.37 3.54
N GLU A 38 12.26 9.01 2.41
CA GLU A 38 11.44 10.10 1.86
C GLU A 38 10.04 9.62 1.48
N LEU A 39 9.92 8.42 0.90
CA LEU A 39 8.63 7.82 0.59
C LEU A 39 7.78 7.61 1.86
N GLU A 40 8.35 7.07 2.93
CA GLU A 40 7.66 6.89 4.22
C GLU A 40 7.30 8.22 4.93
N ARG A 41 7.93 9.34 4.52
CA ARG A 41 7.71 10.68 5.06
C ARG A 41 6.85 11.57 4.16
N GLU A 42 6.23 11.02 3.12
CA GLU A 42 5.40 11.75 2.14
C GLU A 42 6.17 12.80 1.31
N GLN A 43 7.50 12.67 1.23
CA GLN A 43 8.39 13.61 0.54
C GLN A 43 8.77 13.15 -0.87
N GLY A 44 8.72 11.84 -1.13
CA GLY A 44 9.01 11.28 -2.45
C GLY A 44 7.75 11.00 -3.29
N ASN A 45 7.94 10.93 -4.60
CA ASN A 45 6.94 10.41 -5.55
C ASN A 45 7.31 8.99 -5.93
N VAL A 46 6.45 8.03 -5.65
CA VAL A 46 6.65 6.62 -6.06
C VAL A 46 6.09 6.40 -7.47
N THR A 47 6.79 5.62 -8.29
CA THR A 47 6.24 5.11 -9.56
C THR A 47 5.48 3.81 -9.32
N VAL A 48 4.61 3.43 -10.26
CA VAL A 48 3.90 2.14 -10.17
C VAL A 48 4.88 0.97 -10.19
N ASP A 49 5.90 1.00 -11.06
CA ASP A 49 6.94 -0.05 -11.11
C ASP A 49 7.71 -0.22 -9.80
N LEU A 50 7.90 0.87 -9.04
CA LEU A 50 8.52 0.78 -7.72
C LEU A 50 7.54 0.20 -6.69
N LEU A 51 6.25 0.52 -6.77
CA LEU A 51 5.24 -0.13 -5.94
C LEU A 51 5.20 -1.65 -6.18
N ASP A 52 5.32 -2.10 -7.43
CA ASP A 52 5.36 -3.53 -7.75
C ASP A 52 6.60 -4.21 -7.16
N ARG A 53 7.77 -3.57 -7.24
CA ARG A 53 9.00 -4.09 -6.61
C ARG A 53 8.88 -4.16 -5.08
N LEU A 54 8.38 -3.09 -4.44
CA LEU A 54 8.14 -3.07 -3.01
C LEU A 54 7.12 -4.14 -2.61
N ALA A 55 6.08 -4.33 -3.42
CA ALA A 55 5.07 -5.37 -3.22
C ALA A 55 5.69 -6.77 -3.26
N ALA A 56 6.56 -7.03 -4.24
CA ALA A 56 7.24 -8.31 -4.40
C ALA A 56 8.17 -8.61 -3.21
N VAL A 57 8.96 -7.64 -2.76
CA VAL A 57 9.88 -7.80 -1.61
C VAL A 57 9.11 -8.05 -0.32
N LEU A 58 8.00 -7.34 -0.12
CA LEU A 58 7.16 -7.53 1.05
C LEU A 58 6.30 -8.79 0.91
N GLY A 59 5.95 -9.25 -0.29
CA GLY A 59 4.95 -10.31 -0.47
C GLY A 59 3.54 -9.81 -0.10
N VAL A 60 3.14 -8.67 -0.68
CA VAL A 60 1.78 -8.10 -0.64
C VAL A 60 1.21 -7.98 -2.05
N ALA A 61 -0.10 -7.79 -2.15
CA ALA A 61 -0.68 -7.23 -3.36
C ALA A 61 -0.36 -5.72 -3.45
N VAL A 62 -0.09 -5.20 -4.66
CA VAL A 62 0.18 -3.76 -4.87
C VAL A 62 -0.97 -2.86 -4.38
N GLY A 63 -2.22 -3.38 -4.42
CA GLY A 63 -3.40 -2.67 -3.91
C GLY A 63 -3.35 -2.36 -2.41
N GLU A 64 -2.59 -3.12 -1.62
CA GLU A 64 -2.47 -2.90 -0.17
C GLU A 64 -1.82 -1.54 0.18
N PHE A 65 -1.04 -0.96 -0.74
CA PHE A 65 -0.50 0.40 -0.56
C PHE A 65 -1.59 1.48 -0.65
N LEU A 66 -2.74 1.16 -1.25
CA LEU A 66 -3.85 2.09 -1.48
C LEU A 66 -5.06 1.80 -0.57
N GLU A 67 -4.95 0.88 0.39
CA GLU A 67 -6.04 0.59 1.31
C GLU A 67 -6.26 1.75 2.29
N PRO A 68 -7.47 2.34 2.35
CA PRO A 68 -7.81 3.29 3.39
C PRO A 68 -7.80 2.61 4.76
N ALA A 69 -7.45 3.35 5.81
CA ALA A 69 -7.39 2.81 7.17
C ALA A 69 -8.74 2.27 7.67
N ASP A 70 -9.84 2.77 7.08
CA ASP A 70 -11.22 2.37 7.37
C ASP A 70 -11.79 1.36 6.36
N ALA A 71 -10.96 0.71 5.52
CA ALA A 71 -11.43 -0.27 4.53
C ALA A 71 -12.22 -1.44 5.16
N ASP A 72 -12.00 -1.71 6.46
CA ASP A 72 -12.77 -2.68 7.25
C ASP A 72 -14.24 -2.27 7.50
N ARG A 73 -14.69 -1.06 7.11
CA ARG A 73 -16.03 -0.55 7.48
C ARG A 73 -17.05 -0.51 6.35
N VAL A 74 -16.70 -0.83 5.11
CA VAL A 74 -17.68 -0.86 4.02
C VAL A 74 -18.23 -2.28 3.90
N ALA A 75 -19.26 -2.57 4.69
CA ALA A 75 -20.11 -3.73 4.43
C ALA A 75 -20.55 -3.66 2.95
N PRO A 76 -20.44 -4.77 2.17
CA PRO A 76 -20.87 -4.77 0.79
C PRO A 76 -22.32 -4.32 0.72
N LEU A 77 -22.62 -3.47 -0.27
CA LEU A 77 -23.99 -3.03 -0.54
C LEU A 77 -24.89 -4.28 -0.62
N PRO A 78 -25.99 -4.35 0.17
CA PRO A 78 -26.86 -5.50 0.12
C PRO A 78 -27.33 -5.69 -1.32
N ALA A 79 -27.15 -6.90 -1.86
CA ALA A 79 -27.61 -7.22 -3.21
C ALA A 79 -29.10 -6.88 -3.31
N GLY A 80 -29.42 -5.91 -4.18
CA GLY A 80 -30.78 -5.45 -4.40
C GLY A 80 -31.68 -6.66 -4.68
N ARG A 81 -32.75 -6.79 -3.87
CA ARG A 81 -33.73 -7.87 -3.97
C ARG A 81 -34.13 -8.09 -5.44
N LYS A 82 -33.80 -9.26 -6.02
CA LYS A 82 -34.37 -9.68 -7.32
C LYS A 82 -35.89 -9.52 -7.21
N ARG A 83 -36.48 -8.61 -7.99
CA ARG A 83 -37.93 -8.55 -8.16
C ARG A 83 -38.36 -9.90 -8.73
N ARG A 84 -38.99 -10.73 -7.91
CA ARG A 84 -39.79 -11.86 -8.38
C ARG A 84 -41.05 -11.28 -9.02
N GLY A 85 -41.29 -11.64 -10.28
CA GLY A 85 -42.60 -11.53 -10.92
C GLY A 85 -42.66 -10.55 -12.10
N SER A 86 -42.77 -11.10 -13.30
CA SER A 86 -44.05 -11.18 -14.01
C SER A 86 -44.06 -12.48 -14.80
#